data_AF-A0A9W6GH33-F1
#
_entry.id   AF-A0A9W6GH33-F1
#
_cell.length_a   1.000
_cell.length_b   1.000
_cell.length_c   1.000
_cell.angle_alpha   90.00
_cell.angle_beta   90.00
_cell.angle_gamma   90.00
#
_symmetry.space_group_name_H-M   'P 1'
#
loop_
_entity.id
_entity.type
_entity.pdbx_description
1 polymer ?
#
loop_
_entity_poly.entity_id
_entity_poly.type
_entity_poly.pdbx_seq_one_letter_code
_entity_poly.pdbx_strand_id
1 'polypeptide(L)'
;MKRIKDFMNKFDDYMAAISFAEVGEFDTASQIIKKEIKIAVICSGAEEDNYAIRYAVNLAKRVHGVLKILINEAIPKNLTKQLEEGVSYEILIFSSFLEVNRYVEESDLITIADEKLFDEIRLRDIPLIFVQPNKTLAGG
;
A
#
# COMPACT_ATOMS: atom_id res chain seq x y z
N MET A 1 3.52 11.08 -23.23
CA MET A 1 2.31 10.21 -23.27
C MET A 1 2.59 8.73 -22.99
N LYS A 2 3.68 8.12 -23.48
CA LYS A 2 3.96 6.68 -23.28
C LYS A 2 4.03 6.24 -21.80
N ARG A 3 4.79 6.97 -20.96
CA ARG A 3 4.93 6.67 -19.51
C ARG A 3 3.61 6.66 -18.72
N ILE A 4 2.70 7.58 -19.00
CA ILE A 4 1.39 7.63 -18.31
C ILE A 4 0.55 6.41 -18.68
N LYS A 5 0.60 5.97 -19.95
CA LYS A 5 -0.11 4.78 -20.41
C LYS A 5 0.44 3.51 -19.76
N ASP A 6 1.77 3.39 -19.68
CA ASP A 6 2.43 2.25 -19.05
C ASP A 6 2.10 2.18 -17.53
N PHE A 7 2.02 3.34 -16.87
CA PHE A 7 1.58 3.47 -15.48
C PHE A 7 0.12 3.03 -15.28
N MET A 8 -0.80 3.52 -16.12
CA MET A 8 -2.22 3.17 -16.03
C MET A 8 -2.43 1.68 -16.26
N ASN A 9 -1.76 1.09 -17.27
CA ASN A 9 -1.84 -0.34 -17.51
C ASN A 9 -1.34 -1.15 -16.31
N LYS A 10 -0.23 -0.74 -15.67
CA LYS A 10 0.31 -1.43 -14.49
C LYS A 10 -0.67 -1.37 -13.31
N PHE A 11 -1.33 -0.23 -13.12
CA PHE A 11 -2.37 -0.09 -12.09
C PHE A 11 -3.60 -0.96 -12.40
N ASP A 12 -4.06 -0.98 -13.66
CA ASP A 12 -5.18 -1.81 -14.10
C ASP A 12 -4.88 -3.30 -13.93
N ASP A 13 -3.66 -3.74 -14.27
CA ASP A 13 -3.19 -5.11 -14.03
C ASP A 13 -3.22 -5.45 -12.53
N TYR A 14 -2.78 -4.52 -11.66
CA TYR A 14 -2.89 -4.70 -10.21
C TYR A 14 -4.33 -4.86 -9.74
N MET A 15 -5.20 -3.94 -10.12
CA MET A 15 -6.62 -3.98 -9.73
C MET A 15 -7.32 -5.24 -10.25
N ALA A 16 -7.05 -5.64 -11.50
CA ALA A 16 -7.61 -6.86 -12.07
C ALA A 16 -7.19 -8.10 -11.27
N ALA A 17 -5.89 -8.25 -10.99
CA ALA A 17 -5.40 -9.38 -10.21
C ALA A 17 -5.96 -9.42 -8.79
N ILE A 18 -6.11 -8.25 -8.15
CA ILE A 18 -6.77 -8.14 -6.84
C ILE A 18 -8.21 -8.66 -6.92
N SER A 19 -8.99 -8.23 -7.92
CA SER A 19 -10.38 -8.67 -8.07
C SER A 19 -10.50 -10.17 -8.34
N PHE A 20 -9.60 -10.76 -9.13
CA PHE A 20 -9.57 -12.22 -9.33
C PHE A 20 -9.22 -12.96 -8.04
N ALA A 21 -8.25 -12.47 -7.28
CA ALA A 21 -7.89 -13.09 -6.01
C ALA A 21 -9.01 -12.97 -4.95
N GLU A 22 -9.79 -11.89 -4.96
CA GLU A 22 -10.95 -11.73 -4.07
C GLU A 22 -12.03 -12.79 -4.27
N VAL A 23 -12.22 -13.30 -5.49
CA VAL A 23 -13.18 -14.35 -5.81
C VAL A 23 -12.58 -15.76 -5.77
N GLY A 24 -11.32 -15.88 -5.31
CA GLY A 24 -10.59 -17.15 -5.19
C GLY A 24 -9.90 -17.62 -6.47
N GLU A 25 -9.87 -16.81 -7.53
CA GLU A 25 -9.16 -17.11 -8.78
C GLU A 25 -7.67 -16.72 -8.70
N PHE A 26 -6.94 -17.36 -7.79
CA PHE A 26 -5.53 -17.05 -7.54
C PHE A 26 -4.61 -17.35 -8.74
N ASP A 27 -4.96 -18.36 -9.55
CA ASP A 27 -4.21 -18.71 -10.77
C ASP A 27 -4.30 -17.58 -11.81
N THR A 28 -5.50 -17.06 -12.04
CA THR A 28 -5.74 -15.92 -12.94
C THR A 28 -5.03 -14.68 -12.43
N ALA A 29 -5.14 -14.39 -11.13
CA ALA A 29 -4.42 -13.28 -10.50
C ALA A 29 -2.89 -13.38 -10.70
N SER A 30 -2.32 -14.58 -10.53
CA SER A 30 -0.89 -14.84 -10.74
C SER A 30 -0.46 -14.78 -12.21
N GLN A 31 -1.35 -15.08 -13.15
CA GLN A 31 -1.05 -14.92 -14.58
C GLN A 31 -1.00 -13.45 -15.00
N ILE A 32 -1.85 -12.60 -14.40
CA ILE A 32 -1.83 -11.15 -14.59
C ILE A 32 -0.55 -10.57 -13.98
N ILE A 33 -0.17 -11.02 -12.78
CA ILE A 33 1.01 -10.53 -12.06
C ILE A 33 2.02 -11.65 -11.87
N LYS A 34 3.07 -11.63 -12.70
CA LYS A 34 4.13 -12.66 -12.71
C LYS A 34 5.18 -12.51 -11.60
N LYS A 35 4.89 -11.75 -10.55
CA LYS A 35 5.83 -11.46 -9.46
C LYS A 35 5.11 -11.17 -8.15
N GLU A 36 5.83 -11.32 -7.04
CA GLU A 36 5.36 -10.88 -5.73
C GLU A 36 5.17 -9.34 -5.72
N ILE A 37 3.99 -8.90 -5.27
CA ILE A 37 3.66 -7.47 -5.19
C ILE A 37 4.26 -6.89 -3.92
N LYS A 38 5.04 -5.82 -4.05
CA LYS A 38 5.54 -5.04 -2.92
C LYS A 38 4.63 -3.82 -2.67
N ILE A 39 3.96 -3.79 -1.52
CA ILE A 39 3.05 -2.70 -1.14
C ILE A 39 3.71 -1.89 -0.04
N ALA A 40 4.02 -0.62 -0.30
CA ALA A 40 4.45 0.30 0.73
C ALA A 40 3.24 0.98 1.40
N VAL A 41 3.28 1.08 2.72
CA VAL A 41 2.42 1.98 3.50
C VAL A 41 3.32 2.99 4.19
N ILE A 42 3.02 4.27 4.02
CA ILE A 42 3.80 5.37 4.61
C ILE A 42 2.98 5.96 5.75
N CYS A 43 3.52 5.85 6.96
CA CYS A 43 2.91 6.28 8.20
C CYS A 43 3.57 7.56 8.69
N SER A 44 2.82 8.65 8.77
CA SER A 44 3.30 9.94 9.28
C SER A 44 3.31 10.02 10.82
N GLY A 45 2.67 9.05 11.49
CA GLY A 45 2.37 9.06 12.92
C GLY A 45 0.95 9.54 13.24
N ALA A 46 0.16 9.89 12.22
CA ALA A 46 -1.22 10.34 12.36
C ALA A 46 -2.18 9.18 12.69
N GLU A 47 -3.35 9.46 13.26
CA GLU A 47 -4.35 8.42 13.54
C GLU A 47 -4.88 7.78 12.25
N GLU A 48 -4.89 8.56 11.18
CA GLU A 48 -5.32 8.18 9.84
C GLU A 48 -4.49 7.04 9.25
N ASP A 49 -3.23 6.89 9.66
CA ASP A 49 -2.34 5.80 9.22
C ASP A 49 -2.96 4.42 9.44
N ASN A 50 -3.80 4.26 10.46
CA ASN A 50 -4.51 3.00 10.72
C ASN A 50 -5.40 2.58 9.55
N TYR A 51 -5.97 3.52 8.80
CA TYR A 51 -6.79 3.20 7.63
C TYR A 51 -5.90 2.69 6.48
N ALA A 52 -4.76 3.35 6.24
CA ALA A 52 -3.81 2.93 5.21
C ALA A 52 -3.19 1.57 5.55
N ILE A 53 -2.78 1.33 6.80
CA ILE A 53 -2.24 0.05 7.26
C ILE A 53 -3.26 -1.07 7.04
N ARG A 54 -4.51 -0.90 7.52
CA ARG A 54 -5.55 -1.91 7.34
C ARG A 54 -5.83 -2.20 5.87
N TYR A 55 -5.90 -1.15 5.05
CA TYR A 55 -6.09 -1.31 3.60
C TYR A 55 -4.94 -2.11 2.98
N ALA A 56 -3.70 -1.74 3.29
CA ALA A 56 -2.50 -2.36 2.74
C ALA A 56 -2.34 -3.82 3.20
N VAL A 57 -2.66 -4.13 4.46
CA VAL A 57 -2.69 -5.52 4.99
C VAL A 57 -3.72 -6.36 4.22
N ASN A 58 -4.96 -5.89 4.11
CA ASN A 58 -6.01 -6.62 3.39
C ASN A 58 -5.64 -6.84 1.92
N LEU A 59 -5.01 -5.84 1.32
CA LEU A 59 -4.52 -5.92 -0.03
C LEU A 59 -3.41 -6.96 -0.17
N ALA A 60 -2.39 -6.92 0.70
CA ALA A 60 -1.30 -7.87 0.72
C ALA A 60 -1.79 -9.31 0.89
N LYS A 61 -2.79 -9.56 1.74
CA LYS A 61 -3.43 -10.87 1.90
C LYS A 61 -4.04 -11.39 0.60
N ARG A 62 -4.77 -10.53 -0.12
CA ARG A 62 -5.46 -10.92 -1.37
C ARG A 62 -4.48 -11.29 -2.45
N VAL A 63 -3.39 -10.54 -2.56
CA VAL A 63 -2.43 -10.71 -3.67
C VAL A 63 -1.21 -11.55 -3.29
N HIS A 64 -1.18 -12.13 -2.09
CA HIS A 64 0.01 -12.79 -1.52
C HIS A 64 1.27 -11.91 -1.63
N GLY A 65 1.12 -10.62 -1.33
CA GLY A 65 2.18 -9.62 -1.44
C GLY A 65 2.98 -9.41 -0.15
N VAL A 66 4.04 -8.61 -0.27
CA VAL A 66 4.87 -8.17 0.85
C VAL A 66 4.55 -6.74 1.21
N LEU A 67 4.35 -6.49 2.49
CA LEU A 67 4.09 -5.19 3.06
C LEU A 67 5.40 -4.51 3.49
N LYS A 68 5.68 -3.30 2.99
CA LYS A 68 6.72 -2.42 3.51
C LYS A 68 6.07 -1.32 4.34
N ILE A 69 6.31 -1.30 5.65
CA ILE A 69 5.70 -0.35 6.57
C ILE A 69 6.74 0.71 6.93
N LEU A 70 6.62 1.89 6.33
CA LEU A 70 7.51 3.01 6.56
C LEU A 70 6.94 3.88 7.67
N ILE A 71 7.69 4.06 8.76
CA ILE A 71 7.22 4.77 9.96
C ILE A 71 8.13 5.95 10.26
N ASN A 72 7.54 7.13 10.44
CA ASN A 72 8.24 8.31 10.91
C ASN A 72 8.42 8.27 12.44
N GLU A 73 9.56 7.77 12.90
CA GLU A 73 10.07 7.75 14.29
C GLU A 73 9.19 7.09 15.39
N ALA A 74 7.86 7.03 15.25
CA ALA A 74 6.93 6.50 16.23
C ALA A 74 6.02 5.42 15.62
N ILE A 75 6.10 4.20 16.17
CA ILE A 75 5.27 3.06 15.74
C ILE A 75 3.79 3.35 16.05
N PRO A 76 2.88 3.23 15.06
CA PRO A 76 1.45 3.38 15.31
C PRO A 76 0.98 2.39 16.38
N LYS A 77 0.24 2.88 17.39
CA LYS A 77 -0.15 2.10 18.59
C LYS A 77 -0.89 0.78 18.30
N ASN A 78 -1.54 0.68 17.14
CA ASN A 78 -2.33 -0.49 16.75
C ASN A 78 -1.70 -1.32 15.63
N LEU A 79 -0.45 -1.05 15.25
CA LEU A 79 0.21 -1.74 14.14
C LEU A 79 0.27 -3.24 14.37
N THR A 80 0.73 -3.68 15.54
CA THR A 80 0.89 -5.11 15.86
C THR A 80 -0.42 -5.88 15.89
N LYS A 81 -1.55 -5.23 16.18
CA LYS A 81 -2.88 -5.86 16.12
C LYS A 81 -3.38 -6.02 14.68
N GLN A 82 -2.94 -5.15 13.77
CA GLN A 82 -3.35 -5.18 12.36
C GLN A 82 -2.50 -6.14 11.54
N LEU A 83 -1.25 -6.37 11.95
CA LEU A 83 -0.36 -7.37 11.38
C LEU A 83 -0.74 -8.77 11.91
N GLU A 84 -1.85 -9.30 11.41
CA GLU A 84 -2.29 -10.68 11.67
C GLU A 84 -1.37 -11.71 10.97
N GLU A 85 -1.49 -12.99 11.36
CA GLU A 85 -0.80 -14.11 10.71
C GLU A 85 -1.13 -14.18 9.21
N GLY A 86 -0.13 -14.50 8.39
CA GLY A 86 -0.30 -14.76 6.95
C GLY A 86 0.07 -13.60 6.00
N VAL A 87 0.65 -12.52 6.49
CA VAL A 87 1.21 -11.44 5.65
C VAL A 87 2.71 -11.30 5.92
N SER A 88 3.51 -11.38 4.86
CA SER A 88 4.93 -11.03 4.92
C SER A 88 5.06 -9.51 5.03
N TYR A 89 5.76 -9.01 6.06
CA TYR A 89 5.97 -7.59 6.24
C TYR A 89 7.40 -7.25 6.68
N GLU A 90 7.85 -6.06 6.32
CA GLU A 90 9.03 -5.40 6.87
C GLU A 90 8.64 -4.03 7.45
N ILE A 91 9.23 -3.68 8.59
CA ILE A 91 9.06 -2.36 9.20
C ILE A 91 10.35 -1.58 9.00
N LEU A 92 10.22 -0.41 8.39
CA LEU A 92 11.31 0.50 8.07
C LEU A 92 11.06 1.82 8.79
N ILE A 93 12.05 2.31 9.53
CA ILE A 93 11.98 3.61 10.18
C ILE A 93 12.69 4.61 9.27
N PHE A 94 12.05 5.76 9.04
CA PHE A 94 12.66 6.87 8.33
C PHE A 94 12.65 8.13 9.20
N SER A 95 13.68 8.96 9.04
CA SER A 95 13.79 10.27 9.70
C SER A 95 13.67 11.43 8.70
N SER A 96 13.61 11.12 7.40
CA SER A 96 13.41 12.14 6.37
C SER A 96 12.70 11.59 5.12
N PHE A 97 12.02 12.47 4.39
CA PHE A 97 11.35 12.10 3.13
C PHE A 97 12.28 11.62 2.02
N LEU A 98 13.56 12.01 2.07
CA LEU A 98 14.54 11.50 1.12
C LEU A 98 14.73 9.99 1.24
N GLU A 99 14.65 9.46 2.47
CA GLU A 99 14.74 8.02 2.73
C GLU A 99 13.49 7.28 2.26
N VAL A 100 12.32 7.90 2.39
CA VAL A 100 11.04 7.36 1.90
C VAL A 100 11.15 7.02 0.42
N ASN A 101 11.66 7.93 -0.41
CA ASN A 101 11.83 7.69 -1.86
C ASN A 101 12.67 6.44 -2.14
N ARG A 102 13.78 6.25 -1.42
CA ARG A 102 14.65 5.08 -1.58
C ARG A 102 13.93 3.77 -1.22
N TYR A 103 13.12 3.79 -0.16
CA TYR A 103 12.41 2.59 0.29
C TYR A 103 11.23 2.20 -0.60
N VAL A 104 10.56 3.19 -1.17
CA VAL A 104 9.40 2.97 -2.03
C VAL A 104 9.77 2.74 -3.50
N GLU A 105 10.99 3.04 -3.95
CA GLU A 105 11.43 2.80 -5.35
C GLU A 105 11.28 1.33 -5.78
N GLU A 106 11.38 0.39 -4.85
CA GLU A 106 11.16 -1.04 -5.12
C GLU A 106 9.70 -1.47 -5.00
N SER A 107 8.81 -0.58 -4.56
CA SER A 107 7.41 -0.88 -4.35
C SER A 107 6.63 -0.81 -5.66
N ASP A 108 5.60 -1.64 -5.73
CA ASP A 108 4.67 -1.69 -6.84
C ASP A 108 3.44 -0.83 -6.62
N LEU A 109 3.13 -0.57 -5.34
CA LEU A 109 2.03 0.26 -4.91
C LEU A 109 2.40 0.97 -3.62
N ILE A 110 1.88 2.18 -3.44
CA ILE A 110 2.05 2.97 -2.24
C ILE A 110 0.69 3.35 -1.69
N THR A 111 0.54 3.25 -0.39
CA THR A 111 -0.68 3.60 0.35
C THR A 111 -0.35 4.62 1.42
N ILE A 112 -1.23 5.59 1.57
CA ILE A 112 -1.04 6.72 2.48
C ILE A 112 -2.40 7.27 2.90
N ALA A 113 -2.55 7.72 4.14
CA ALA A 113 -3.78 8.34 4.63
C ALA A 113 -3.61 9.80 5.09
N ASP A 114 -2.37 10.25 5.30
CA ASP A 114 -2.07 11.64 5.63
C ASP A 114 -2.06 12.51 4.36
N GLU A 115 -2.97 13.48 4.30
CA GLU A 115 -3.17 14.38 3.15
C GLU A 115 -1.96 15.29 2.91
N LYS A 116 -1.33 15.79 3.99
CA LYS A 116 -0.16 16.67 3.86
C LYS A 116 1.00 15.90 3.25
N LEU A 117 1.21 14.69 3.75
CA LEU A 117 2.25 13.81 3.24
C LEU A 117 1.94 13.35 1.81
N PHE A 118 0.67 13.12 1.46
CA PHE A 118 0.27 12.81 0.09
C PHE A 118 0.65 13.93 -0.89
N ASP A 119 0.44 15.19 -0.52
CA ASP A 119 0.80 16.34 -1.36
C ASP A 119 2.31 16.53 -1.51
N GLU A 120 3.09 16.16 -0.49
CA GLU A 120 4.55 16.23 -0.49
C GLU A 120 5.20 15.09 -1.31
N ILE A 121 4.57 13.91 -1.32
CA ILE A 121 5.08 12.73 -2.03
C ILE A 121 4.73 12.84 -3.52
N ARG A 122 5.69 13.37 -4.29
CA ARG A 122 5.65 13.34 -5.76
C ARG A 122 6.47 12.19 -6.33
N LEU A 123 5.94 10.97 -6.21
CA LEU A 123 6.56 9.79 -6.81
C LEU A 123 6.10 9.65 -8.26
N ARG A 124 7.04 9.81 -9.19
CA ARG A 124 6.72 10.03 -10.61
C ARG A 124 6.23 8.78 -11.34
N ASP A 125 6.44 7.59 -10.79
CA ASP A 125 6.28 6.34 -11.55
C ASP A 125 5.68 5.15 -10.75
N ILE A 126 5.20 5.37 -9.50
CA ILE A 126 4.62 4.31 -8.66
C ILE A 126 3.19 4.69 -8.28
N PRO A 127 2.19 3.80 -8.47
CA PRO A 127 0.82 4.15 -8.14
C PRO A 127 0.66 4.41 -6.64
N LEU A 128 0.03 5.55 -6.33
CA LEU A 128 -0.19 6.07 -4.99
C LEU A 128 -1.70 6.07 -4.70
N ILE A 129 -2.10 5.33 -3.68
CA ILE A 129 -3.48 5.25 -3.20
C ILE A 129 -3.59 6.09 -1.93
N PHE A 130 -4.37 7.16 -2.03
CA PHE A 130 -4.81 7.92 -0.87
C PHE A 130 -6.01 7.23 -0.22
N VAL A 131 -5.85 6.81 1.03
CA VAL A 131 -6.84 6.06 1.79
C VAL A 131 -7.53 7.00 2.77
N GLN A 132 -8.79 7.34 2.50
CA GLN A 132 -9.58 8.17 3.40
C GLN A 132 -10.32 7.33 4.45
N PRO A 133 -10.51 7.87 5.67
CA PRO A 133 -11.44 7.31 6.64
C PRO A 133 -12.86 7.26 6.05
N ASN A 134 -13.48 6.09 6.01
CA ASN A 134 -14.91 5.99 5.72
C ASN A 134 -15.71 6.59 6.89
N LYS A 135 -16.06 7.89 6.80
CA LYS A 135 -16.89 8.59 7.79
C LYS A 135 -18.36 8.10 7.80
N THR A 136 -18.74 7.20 6.88
CA THR A 136 -20.12 6.74 6.65
C THR A 136 -20.50 5.42 7.32
N LEU A 137 -19.59 4.73 8.02
CA LEU A 137 -19.88 3.44 8.69
C LEU A 137 -20.03 3.53 10.22
N ALA A 138 -20.16 4.74 10.78
CA ALA A 138 -20.47 4.95 12.20
C ALA A 138 -21.98 4.98 12.51
N GLY A 139 -22.81 4.44 11.61
CA GLY A 139 -24.26 4.31 11.80
C GLY A 139 -24.75 3.03 11.14
N GLY A 140 -24.82 1.96 11.91
CA GLY A 140 -25.37 0.66 11.55
C GLY A 140 -25.60 -0.16 12.80
#